data_AF-A0A496V2R0-F1
#
_entry.id   AF-A0A496V2R0-F1
#
_cell.length_a   1.000
_cell.length_b   1.000
_cell.length_c   1.000
_cell.angle_alpha   90.00
_cell.angle_beta   90.00
_cell.angle_gamma   90.00
#
_symmetry.space_group_name_H-M   'P 1'
#
loop_
_entity.id
_entity.type
_entity.pdbx_description
1 polymer ?
#
loop_
_entity_poly.entity_id
_entity_poly.type
_entity_poly.pdbx_seq_one_letter_code
_entity_poly.pdbx_strand_id
1 'polypeptide(L)'
;MLNKFSVGIAETDVLLVLRRNGKPQIVLNASHMTVKALAIQLNEIIKEFEQQTNSTILTFDKIRQSIGKTDDSYRLPTCQLTCLRF
;
A
#
# COMPACT_ATOMS: atom_id res chain seq x y z
N MET A 1 -5.17 -12.73 -5.22
CA MET A 1 -4.38 -12.33 -4.02
C MET A 1 -3.55 -11.12 -4.37
N LEU A 2 -3.46 -10.13 -3.49
CA LEU A 2 -2.77 -8.85 -3.76
C LEU A 2 -1.28 -8.94 -3.36
N ASN A 3 -0.41 -8.27 -4.11
CA ASN A 3 0.95 -7.99 -3.67
C ASN A 3 0.91 -6.92 -2.58
N LYS A 4 1.69 -7.11 -1.51
CA LYS A 4 1.68 -6.21 -0.35
C LYS A 4 3.07 -6.10 0.24
N PHE A 5 3.39 -4.93 0.78
CA PHE A 5 4.53 -4.75 1.68
C PHE A 5 4.04 -4.47 3.10
N SER A 6 4.89 -4.72 4.09
CA SER A 6 4.64 -4.40 5.50
C SER A 6 5.94 -3.92 6.13
N VAL A 7 5.84 -2.96 7.03
CA VAL A 7 6.99 -2.32 7.67
C VAL A 7 6.86 -2.52 9.18
N GLY A 8 7.91 -3.04 9.81
CA GLY A 8 8.11 -3.02 11.26
C GLY A 8 9.28 -2.09 11.59
N ILE A 9 9.13 -1.24 12.59
CA ILE A 9 10.17 -0.29 13.02
C ILE A 9 10.66 -0.72 14.39
N ALA A 10 11.97 -0.86 14.55
CA ALA A 10 12.64 -1.06 15.84
C ALA A 10 13.52 0.17 16.15
N GLU A 11 14.17 0.19 17.32
CA GLU A 11 14.98 1.34 17.75
C GLU A 11 16.15 1.64 16.82
N THR A 12 16.77 0.60 16.24
CA THR A 12 18.00 0.73 15.44
C THR A 12 17.76 0.45 13.96
N ASP A 13 16.76 -0.37 13.63
CA ASP A 13 16.52 -0.88 12.30
C ASP A 13 15.04 -0.92 11.92
N VAL A 14 14.79 -1.22 10.65
CA VAL A 14 13.48 -1.32 10.04
C VAL A 14 13.40 -2.61 9.24
N LEU A 15 12.37 -3.38 9.53
CA LEU A 15 12.05 -4.63 8.86
C LEU A 15 11.00 -4.39 7.76
N LEU A 16 11.39 -4.55 6.51
CA LEU A 16 10.50 -4.52 5.35
C LEU A 16 10.19 -5.95 4.89
N VAL A 17 8.91 -6.31 4.82
CA VAL A 17 8.46 -7.60 4.32
C VAL A 17 7.69 -7.42 3.02
N LEU A 18 8.18 -8.01 1.94
CA LEU A 18 7.50 -8.05 0.64
C LEU A 18 6.76 -9.38 0.50
N ARG A 19 5.46 -9.32 0.21
CA ARG A 19 4.61 -10.48 -0.03
C ARG A 19 4.09 -10.44 -1.47
N ARG A 20 4.32 -11.54 -2.19
CA ARG A 20 3.74 -11.76 -3.52
C ARG A 20 2.65 -12.81 -3.37
N ASN A 21 1.44 -12.50 -3.82
CA ASN A 21 0.29 -13.40 -3.71
C ASN A 21 0.12 -13.98 -2.28
N GLY A 22 0.21 -13.13 -1.26
CA GLY A 22 0.05 -13.52 0.15
C GLY A 22 1.22 -14.28 0.77
N LYS A 23 2.21 -14.74 0.00
CA LYS A 23 3.40 -15.44 0.50
C LYS A 23 4.56 -14.47 0.71
N PRO A 24 5.27 -14.52 1.85
CA PRO A 24 6.53 -13.78 2.02
C PRO A 24 7.51 -14.19 0.93
N GLN A 25 8.09 -13.20 0.25
CA GLN A 25 9.15 -13.43 -0.73
C GLN A 25 10.48 -12.89 -0.24
N ILE A 26 10.48 -11.69 0.34
CA ILE A 26 11.69 -11.02 0.79
C ILE A 26 11.43 -10.39 2.15
N VAL A 27 12.39 -10.56 3.04
CA VAL A 27 12.48 -9.85 4.32
C VAL A 27 13.79 -9.09 4.29
N LEU A 28 13.72 -7.78 4.40
CA LEU A 28 14.87 -6.88 4.44
C LEU A 28 14.92 -6.25 5.82
N ASN A 29 15.98 -6.53 6.58
CA ASN A 29 16.33 -5.74 7.74
C ASN A 29 17.36 -4.69 7.32
N ALA A 30 17.06 -3.41 7.55
CA ALA A 30 17.90 -2.32 7.13
C ALA A 30 17.88 -1.16 8.14
N SER A 31 18.97 -0.40 8.21
CA SER A 31 19.01 0.79 9.06
C SER A 31 17.96 1.83 8.64
N HIS A 32 17.58 2.70 9.57
CA HIS A 32 16.72 3.86 9.29
C HIS A 32 17.20 4.71 8.11
N MET A 33 18.52 4.93 8.00
CA MET A 33 19.10 5.69 6.89
C MET A 33 18.89 4.98 5.55
N THR A 34 19.15 3.68 5.52
CA THR A 34 19.00 2.85 4.32
C THR A 34 17.55 2.81 3.85
N VAL A 35 16.59 2.62 4.78
CA VAL A 35 15.16 2.61 4.42
C VAL A 35 14.69 3.98 3.95
N LYS A 36 15.17 5.07 4.56
CA LYS A 36 14.85 6.44 4.09
C LYS A 36 15.38 6.68 2.69
N ALA A 37 16.61 6.29 2.39
CA ALA A 37 17.19 6.42 1.06
C ALA A 37 16.40 5.61 0.02
N LEU A 38 16.03 4.37 0.36
CA LEU A 38 15.19 3.52 -0.49
C LEU A 38 13.83 4.16 -0.78
N ALA A 39 13.15 4.71 0.23
CA ALA A 39 11.85 5.35 0.07
C ALA A 39 11.91 6.58 -0.84
N ILE A 40 12.96 7.40 -0.72
CA ILE A 40 13.17 8.58 -1.57
C ILE A 40 13.36 8.15 -3.04
N GLN A 41 14.26 7.21 -3.31
CA GLN A 41 14.53 6.74 -4.67
C GLN A 41 13.30 6.11 -5.33
N LEU A 42 12.56 5.28 -4.60
CA LEU A 42 11.32 4.68 -5.12
C LEU A 42 10.28 5.75 -5.48
N ASN A 43 10.15 6.80 -4.66
CA ASN A 43 9.22 7.89 -4.93
C ASN A 43 9.64 8.72 -6.15
N GLU A 44 10.94 8.93 -6.36
CA GLU A 44 11.47 9.60 -7.56
C GLU A 44 11.16 8.79 -8.83
N ILE A 45 11.41 7.47 -8.80
CA ILE A 45 11.10 6.57 -9.92
C ILE A 45 9.61 6.57 -10.25
N ILE A 46 8.74 6.54 -9.24
CA ILE A 46 7.29 6.59 -9.45
C ILE A 46 6.89 7.91 -10.10
N LYS A 47 7.42 9.05 -9.62
CA LYS A 47 7.13 10.35 -10.21
C LYS A 47 7.57 10.45 -11.66
N GLU A 48 8.76 9.93 -11.98
CA GLU A 48 9.26 9.89 -13.35
C GLU A 48 8.33 9.06 -14.25
N PHE A 49 7.91 7.88 -13.79
CA PHE A 49 6.95 7.06 -14.51
C PHE A 49 5.61 7.77 -14.75
N GLU A 50 5.05 8.45 -13.75
CA GLU A 50 3.81 9.21 -13.87
C GLU A 50 3.93 10.35 -14.89
N GLN A 51 5.06 11.05 -14.89
CA GLN A 51 5.36 12.12 -15.85
C GLN A 51 5.46 11.57 -17.28
N GLN A 52 6.17 10.45 -17.48
CA GLN A 52 6.35 9.84 -18.80
C GLN A 52 5.05 9.27 -19.37
N THR A 53 4.18 8.73 -18.53
CA THR A 53 2.92 8.10 -18.94
C THR A 53 1.72 9.03 -18.93
N ASN A 54 1.89 10.27 -18.45
CA ASN A 54 0.83 11.22 -18.18
C ASN A 54 -0.33 10.61 -17.37
N SER A 55 0.01 9.70 -16.45
CA SER A 55 -0.93 8.94 -15.62
C SER A 55 -0.58 9.15 -14.17
N THR A 56 -1.60 9.33 -13.32
CA THR A 56 -1.41 9.43 -11.86
C THR A 56 -1.75 8.11 -11.19
N ILE A 57 -0.79 7.55 -10.45
CA ILE A 57 -1.01 6.40 -9.59
C ILE A 57 -1.64 6.89 -8.29
N LEU A 58 -2.91 6.54 -8.09
CA LEU A 58 -3.64 6.90 -6.87
C LEU A 58 -3.18 6.06 -5.69
N THR A 59 -2.96 6.71 -4.55
CA THR A 59 -2.73 6.02 -3.28
C THR A 59 -4.05 5.58 -2.67
N PHE A 60 -4.02 4.53 -1.83
CA PHE A 60 -5.23 4.04 -1.14
C PHE A 60 -5.95 5.14 -0.34
N ASP A 61 -5.22 6.08 0.26
CA ASP A 61 -5.81 7.19 1.00
C ASP A 61 -6.55 8.17 0.08
N LYS A 62 -6.00 8.44 -1.12
CA LYS A 62 -6.67 9.27 -2.13
C LYS A 62 -7.94 8.57 -2.65
N ILE A 63 -7.89 7.26 -2.86
CA ILE A 63 -9.06 6.46 -3.27
C ILE A 63 -10.16 6.55 -2.20
N ARG A 64 -9.81 6.36 -0.92
CA ARG A 64 -10.78 6.49 0.19
C ARG A 64 -11.41 7.88 0.28
N GLN A 65 -10.63 8.93 0.07
CA GLN A 65 -11.12 10.31 0.05
C GLN A 65 -12.01 10.60 -1.16
N SER A 66 -11.73 10.01 -2.32
CA SER A 66 -12.59 10.12 -3.51
C SER A 66 -13.91 9.40 -3.33
N ILE A 67 -13.91 8.20 -2.73
CA ILE A 67 -15.13 7.44 -2.44
C ILE A 67 -16.00 8.17 -1.40
N GLY A 68 -15.39 8.78 -0.38
CA GLY A 68 -16.11 9.57 0.63
C GLY A 68 -16.69 10.91 0.14
N LYS A 69 -16.36 11.35 -1.09
CA LYS A 69 -16.90 12.57 -1.72
C LYS A 69 -17.96 12.28 -2.78
N THR A 70 -18.23 11.02 -3.07
CA THR A 70 -19.18 10.62 -4.10
C THR A 70 -20.09 9.55 -3.55
N ASP A 71 -20.80 9.85 -2.45
CA ASP A 71 -21.92 9.02 -2.08
C ASP A 71 -23.00 9.70 -1.24
N ASP A 72 -23.93 10.34 -1.96
CA ASP A 72 -25.34 10.48 -1.58
C ASP A 72 -26.23 9.64 -2.53
N SER A 73 -25.70 8.63 -3.26
CA SER A 73 -26.52 7.89 -4.25
C SER A 73 -26.01 6.56 -4.83
N TYR A 74 -25.12 5.83 -4.18
CA TYR A 74 -24.65 4.52 -4.59
C TYR A 74 -24.67 3.57 -3.39
N ARG A 75 -25.80 2.88 -3.24
CA ARG A 75 -25.89 1.65 -2.45
C ARG A 75 -24.77 0.69 -2.88
N LEU A 76 -23.71 0.60 -2.07
CA LEU A 76 -22.81 -0.54 -2.06
C LEU A 76 -23.68 -1.79 -1.85
N PRO A 77 -23.57 -2.85 -2.68
CA PRO A 77 -24.23 -4.10 -2.38
C PRO A 77 -23.70 -4.59 -1.04
N THR A 78 -24.61 -4.69 -0.08
CA THR A 78 -24.44 -5.33 1.21
C THR A 78 -23.84 -6.70 0.97
N CYS A 79 -22.53 -6.84 1.16
CA CYS A 79 -21.95 -8.13 1.47
C CYS A 79 -22.55 -8.50 2.83
N GLN A 80 -23.64 -9.27 2.77
CA GLN A 80 -24.44 -9.62 3.92
C GLN A 80 -23.54 -10.21 5.00
N LEU A 81 -23.60 -9.59 6.17
CA LEU A 81 -23.37 -10.26 7.43
C LEU A 81 -24.16 -11.56 7.43
N THR A 82 -23.47 -12.68 7.28
CA THR A 82 -23.93 -13.93 7.87
C THR A 82 -22.87 -14.35 8.88
N CYS A 83 -23.08 -13.88 10.11
CA CYS A 83 -22.69 -14.61 11.29
C CYS A 83 -23.11 -16.08 11.12
N LEU A 84 -22.15 -16.99 11.06
CA LEU A 84 -22.40 -18.39 11.41
C LEU A 84 -21.34 -18.77 12.44
N ARG A 85 -21.80 -18.78 13.69
CA ARG A 85 -21.26 -19.62 14.75
C ARG A 85 -21.14 -21.04 14.22
N PHE A 86 -19.95 -21.63 14.33
CA PHE A 86 -19.71 -22.95 14.92
C PHE A 86 -18.30 -22.95 15.49
#